data_AF-A0A060JED8-F1
#
_entry.id   AF-A0A060JED8-F1
#
_cell.length_a   1.000
_cell.length_b   1.000
_cell.length_c   1.000
_cell.angle_alpha   90.00
_cell.angle_beta   90.00
_cell.angle_gamma   90.00
#
_symmetry.space_group_name_H-M   'P 1'
#
loop_
_entity.id
_entity.type
_entity.pdbx_description
1 polymer ?
#
loop_
_entity_poly.entity_id
_entity_poly.type
_entity_poly.pdbx_seq_one_letter_code
_entity_poly.pdbx_strand_id
1 'polypeptide(L)'
;MNEFESLLNQAAQRMTYASKEAENASLSFMRRTLDEVMGLSYSGILEKISFYASEIRQVLDGIPAEYVILLCRQTFAQKIKLPESISSSSGAILEIIGLVALSRGSENIKPPSEIDIRSAIDKAMGLASSILTLGNILTLERNKGVPAEFDAHKVKGRIESETLGIRGKQYIVIEEYLYEQIFSNPKVANIFFETMNFSYHDFKIVRDAIVELRIEDFQRLEDLVKSFSDRNVQFREELKPKELLINPLRISPGRIADKTLIPSSIVNLILEHFSVDFQTLIPSVAVHQYLKNISPPLFGKLLRIEDEYLELTPSRLGQDTFRDSFEDLLLESDEEQFESYSRARGEITERIASEAISRIFKKSPLLSNFKFTSKESNGEVDLLFEDNARYLIVEVKAGDIERTTNLGKLHLMKRALRETLQGGSRQASKFANFLRSNEIRETPYGKIDWAPDSQSLKIVVSLDNLGTIGTTYRRYLENHVDIDSDVWFLSLHDLLIISVVDISVNDFIAYVGFRTTNPVGRQLEAMEELDIWLKWQQSRESFKPGAFVNTFTDKLDMVFESLTEFPCTPIASSRLY
;
A
#
# COMPACT_ATOMS: atom_id res chain seq x y z
N MET A 1 22.71 -28.11 -6.76
CA MET A 1 22.31 -27.17 -7.83
C MET A 1 21.20 -27.75 -8.71
N ASN A 2 21.38 -28.88 -9.40
CA ASN A 2 20.37 -29.40 -10.34
C ASN A 2 19.02 -29.82 -9.69
N GLU A 3 19.01 -30.33 -8.45
CA GLU A 3 17.76 -30.60 -7.71
C GLU A 3 17.05 -29.33 -7.24
N PHE A 4 17.80 -28.28 -6.93
CA PHE A 4 17.26 -26.99 -6.48
C PHE A 4 16.60 -26.22 -7.65
N GLU A 5 17.23 -26.21 -8.82
CA GLU A 5 16.61 -25.68 -10.06
C GLU A 5 15.39 -26.49 -10.50
N SER A 6 15.40 -27.82 -10.32
CA SER A 6 14.24 -28.66 -10.61
C SER A 6 13.07 -28.37 -9.67
N LEU A 7 13.33 -28.13 -8.38
CA LEU A 7 12.31 -27.76 -7.40
C LEU A 7 11.76 -26.34 -7.64
N LEU A 8 12.61 -25.39 -8.02
CA LEU A 8 12.20 -24.03 -8.40
C LEU A 8 11.35 -24.03 -9.68
N ASN A 9 11.72 -24.81 -10.69
CA ASN A 9 10.93 -24.93 -11.92
C ASN A 9 9.59 -25.65 -11.68
N GLN A 10 9.54 -26.66 -10.83
CA GLN A 10 8.28 -27.30 -10.42
C GLN A 10 7.40 -26.38 -9.56
N ALA A 11 8.00 -25.58 -8.67
CA ALA A 11 7.29 -24.59 -7.87
C ALA A 11 6.74 -23.47 -8.76
N ALA A 12 7.53 -22.95 -9.69
CA ALA A 12 7.11 -21.94 -10.67
C ALA A 12 6.01 -22.47 -11.59
N GLN A 13 6.10 -23.71 -12.08
CA GLN A 13 5.04 -24.35 -12.88
C GLN A 13 3.76 -24.56 -12.07
N ARG A 14 3.85 -25.01 -10.82
CA ARG A 14 2.67 -25.18 -9.93
C ARG A 14 2.03 -23.85 -9.56
N MET A 15 2.82 -22.80 -9.32
CA MET A 15 2.32 -21.44 -9.10
C MET A 15 1.66 -20.85 -10.35
N THR A 16 2.28 -21.05 -11.52
CA THR A 16 1.70 -20.59 -12.81
C THR A 16 0.38 -21.30 -13.12
N TYR A 17 0.27 -22.60 -12.80
CA TYR A 17 -0.94 -23.38 -13.02
C TYR A 17 -2.05 -23.03 -12.01
N ALA A 18 -1.73 -22.91 -10.72
CA ALA A 18 -2.68 -22.48 -9.69
C ALA A 18 -3.17 -21.04 -9.92
N SER A 19 -2.27 -20.14 -10.35
CA SER A 19 -2.62 -18.79 -10.79
C SER A 19 -3.59 -18.81 -11.97
N LYS A 20 -3.36 -19.64 -12.99
CA LYS A 20 -4.26 -19.76 -14.15
C LYS A 20 -5.63 -20.34 -13.80
N GLU A 21 -5.73 -21.33 -12.92
CA GLU A 21 -7.02 -21.87 -12.48
C GLU A 21 -7.79 -20.87 -11.62
N ALA A 22 -7.12 -20.18 -10.69
CA ALA A 22 -7.72 -19.10 -9.90
C ALA A 22 -8.16 -17.93 -10.79
N GLU A 23 -7.35 -17.55 -11.78
CA GLU A 23 -7.65 -16.50 -12.76
C GLU A 23 -8.82 -16.89 -13.67
N ASN A 24 -8.88 -18.13 -14.17
CA ASN A 24 -9.99 -18.62 -14.99
C ASN A 24 -11.29 -18.73 -14.18
N ALA A 25 -11.23 -19.21 -12.94
CA ALA A 25 -12.38 -19.24 -12.04
C ALA A 25 -12.89 -17.82 -11.75
N SER A 26 -11.98 -16.89 -11.43
CA SER A 26 -12.28 -15.48 -11.20
C SER A 26 -12.86 -14.79 -12.44
N LEU A 27 -12.31 -15.04 -13.64
CA LEU A 27 -12.81 -14.52 -14.91
C LEU A 27 -14.19 -15.07 -15.27
N SER A 28 -14.42 -16.37 -15.08
CA SER A 28 -15.74 -16.98 -15.32
C SER A 28 -16.81 -16.41 -14.39
N PHE A 29 -16.45 -16.15 -13.13
CA PHE A 29 -17.32 -15.58 -12.13
C PHE A 29 -17.57 -14.07 -12.35
N MET A 30 -16.54 -13.31 -12.72
CA MET A 30 -16.67 -11.91 -13.13
C MET A 30 -17.54 -11.77 -14.38
N ARG A 31 -17.38 -12.64 -15.39
CA ARG A 31 -18.25 -12.66 -16.57
C ARG A 31 -19.70 -12.92 -16.20
N ARG A 32 -19.95 -13.91 -15.33
CA ARG A 32 -21.31 -14.18 -14.82
C ARG A 32 -21.89 -12.98 -14.08
N THR A 33 -21.10 -12.33 -13.23
CA THR A 33 -21.53 -11.12 -12.49
C THR A 33 -21.82 -9.97 -13.45
N LEU A 34 -20.98 -9.77 -14.48
CA LEU A 34 -21.22 -8.79 -15.52
C LEU A 34 -22.50 -9.12 -16.29
N ASP A 35 -22.69 -10.35 -16.75
CA ASP A 35 -23.88 -10.79 -17.47
C ASP A 35 -25.16 -10.60 -16.65
N GLU A 36 -25.11 -10.83 -15.33
CA GLU A 36 -26.23 -10.57 -14.40
C GLU A 36 -26.57 -9.08 -14.23
N VAL A 37 -25.61 -8.20 -14.54
CA VAL A 37 -25.68 -6.76 -14.22
C VAL A 37 -25.80 -5.91 -15.48
N MET A 38 -25.45 -6.46 -16.64
CA MET A 38 -25.64 -5.86 -17.94
C MET A 38 -27.15 -5.58 -18.15
N GLY A 39 -27.53 -4.31 -18.00
CA GLY A 39 -28.91 -3.84 -18.10
C GLY A 39 -29.58 -3.44 -16.78
N LEU A 40 -28.92 -3.62 -15.63
CA LEU A 40 -29.39 -3.07 -14.36
C LEU A 40 -29.19 -1.55 -14.33
N SER A 41 -30.17 -0.84 -13.76
CA SER A 41 -30.01 0.56 -13.39
C SER A 41 -29.02 0.70 -12.21
N TYR A 42 -28.53 1.92 -11.96
CA TYR A 42 -27.73 2.23 -10.78
C TYR A 42 -28.42 1.77 -9.47
N SER A 43 -29.74 1.94 -9.36
CA SER A 43 -30.52 1.44 -8.23
C SER A 43 -30.53 -0.09 -8.15
N GLY A 44 -30.66 -0.78 -9.29
CA GLY A 44 -30.61 -2.24 -9.35
C GLY A 44 -29.28 -2.81 -8.89
N ILE A 45 -28.15 -2.14 -9.18
CA ILE A 45 -26.83 -2.54 -8.68
C ILE A 45 -26.75 -2.39 -7.14
N LEU A 46 -27.25 -1.28 -6.59
CA LEU A 46 -27.29 -1.07 -5.13
C LEU A 46 -28.18 -2.09 -4.41
N GLU A 47 -29.32 -2.45 -5.00
CA GLU A 47 -30.20 -3.51 -4.49
C GLU A 47 -29.49 -4.86 -4.49
N LYS A 48 -28.76 -5.19 -5.56
CA LYS A 48 -27.99 -6.43 -5.67
C LYS A 48 -26.87 -6.51 -4.63
N ILE A 49 -26.14 -5.42 -4.39
CA ILE A 49 -25.14 -5.33 -3.30
C ILE A 49 -25.80 -5.58 -1.95
N SER A 50 -26.94 -4.94 -1.69
CA SER A 50 -27.68 -5.12 -0.44
C SER A 50 -28.14 -6.57 -0.25
N PHE A 51 -28.61 -7.19 -1.33
CA PHE A 51 -28.98 -8.60 -1.34
C PHE A 51 -27.78 -9.50 -1.01
N TYR A 52 -26.63 -9.31 -1.68
CA TYR A 52 -25.43 -10.10 -1.40
C TYR A 52 -24.90 -9.89 0.04
N ALA A 53 -24.95 -8.67 0.58
CA ALA A 53 -24.56 -8.42 1.97
C ALA A 53 -25.50 -9.17 2.95
N SER A 54 -26.79 -9.24 2.64
CA SER A 54 -27.77 -10.02 3.41
C SER A 54 -27.53 -11.53 3.30
N GLU A 55 -27.18 -12.03 2.10
CA GLU A 55 -26.80 -13.43 1.90
C GLU A 55 -25.54 -13.81 2.67
N ILE A 56 -24.51 -12.94 2.69
CA ILE A 56 -23.32 -13.17 3.52
C ILE A 56 -23.74 -13.28 4.99
N ARG A 57 -24.57 -12.36 5.49
CA ARG A 57 -25.09 -12.42 6.86
C ARG A 57 -25.79 -13.75 7.15
N GLN A 58 -26.65 -14.21 6.25
CA GLN A 58 -27.41 -15.46 6.42
C GLN A 58 -26.51 -16.69 6.38
N VAL A 59 -25.54 -16.73 5.47
CA VAL A 59 -24.60 -17.85 5.32
C VAL A 59 -23.69 -17.97 6.53
N LEU A 60 -23.34 -16.83 7.14
CA LEU A 60 -22.54 -16.77 8.35
C LEU A 60 -23.39 -16.89 9.63
N ASP A 61 -24.72 -16.95 9.52
CA ASP A 61 -25.59 -17.13 10.67
C ASP A 61 -25.22 -18.41 11.42
N GLY A 62 -25.27 -18.39 12.75
CA GLY A 62 -24.71 -19.49 13.53
C GLY A 62 -23.22 -19.32 13.89
N ILE A 63 -22.43 -18.59 13.09
CA ILE A 63 -20.97 -18.50 13.24
C ILE A 63 -20.59 -17.19 13.93
N PRO A 64 -19.87 -17.21 15.08
CA PRO A 64 -19.42 -15.98 15.74
C PRO A 64 -18.50 -15.14 14.84
N ALA A 65 -18.51 -13.82 14.99
CA ALA A 65 -17.75 -12.93 14.11
C ALA A 65 -16.24 -13.20 14.16
N GLU A 66 -15.70 -13.50 15.34
CA GLU A 66 -14.29 -13.81 15.55
C GLU A 66 -13.89 -15.07 14.77
N TYR A 67 -14.78 -16.06 14.73
CA TYR A 67 -14.61 -17.29 13.94
C TYR A 67 -14.53 -16.99 12.46
N VAL A 68 -15.45 -16.17 11.96
CA VAL A 68 -15.46 -15.77 10.56
C VAL A 68 -14.15 -15.08 10.21
N ILE A 69 -13.74 -14.09 10.98
CA ILE A 69 -12.50 -13.32 10.78
C ILE A 69 -11.29 -14.27 10.74
N LEU A 70 -11.15 -15.15 11.74
CA LEU A 70 -10.04 -16.09 11.81
C LEU A 70 -9.98 -17.03 10.61
N LEU A 71 -11.11 -17.64 10.24
CA LEU A 71 -11.16 -18.63 9.17
C LEU A 71 -10.95 -17.99 7.79
N CYS A 72 -11.47 -16.78 7.59
CA CYS A 72 -11.21 -15.99 6.40
C CYS A 72 -9.71 -15.68 6.28
N ARG A 73 -9.03 -15.31 7.38
CA ARG A 73 -7.58 -15.10 7.41
C ARG A 73 -6.78 -16.38 7.10
N GLN A 74 -7.16 -17.51 7.69
CA GLN A 74 -6.51 -18.80 7.41
C GLN A 74 -6.70 -19.22 5.95
N THR A 75 -7.91 -19.05 5.42
CA THR A 75 -8.23 -19.36 4.02
C THR A 75 -7.38 -18.50 3.08
N PHE A 76 -7.17 -17.23 3.43
CA PHE A 76 -6.28 -16.33 2.70
C PHE A 76 -4.82 -16.79 2.76
N ALA A 77 -4.30 -17.08 3.96
CA ALA A 77 -2.93 -17.55 4.15
C ALA A 77 -2.62 -18.90 3.46
N GLN A 78 -3.62 -19.77 3.31
CA GLN A 78 -3.47 -21.05 2.60
C GLN A 78 -3.55 -20.90 1.08
N LYS A 79 -4.43 -20.01 0.59
CA LYS A 79 -4.58 -19.75 -0.85
C LYS A 79 -3.41 -18.94 -1.41
N ILE A 80 -2.74 -18.19 -0.55
CA ILE A 80 -1.65 -17.30 -0.92
C ILE A 80 -0.46 -17.65 -0.03
N LYS A 81 0.54 -18.36 -0.56
CA LYS A 81 1.89 -18.34 0.01
C LYS A 81 2.40 -16.91 -0.15
N LEU A 82 2.02 -16.01 0.74
CA LEU A 82 2.09 -14.56 0.52
C LEU A 82 3.53 -14.10 0.33
N PRO A 83 3.84 -13.56 -0.87
CA PRO A 83 4.87 -12.58 -1.02
C PRO A 83 4.47 -11.25 -0.33
N GLU A 84 5.45 -10.43 0.05
CA GLU A 84 5.29 -9.20 0.81
C GLU A 84 4.49 -8.09 0.09
N SER A 85 4.23 -8.20 -1.22
CA SER A 85 3.51 -7.19 -2.01
C SER A 85 2.44 -7.74 -2.97
N ILE A 86 1.53 -8.60 -2.52
CA ILE A 86 0.34 -8.87 -3.35
C ILE A 86 -0.67 -7.74 -3.16
N SER A 87 -0.66 -6.79 -4.09
CA SER A 87 -1.73 -5.82 -4.37
C SER A 87 -2.98 -6.55 -4.91
N SER A 88 -3.57 -7.47 -4.13
CA SER A 88 -4.77 -8.22 -4.51
C SER A 88 -6.02 -7.60 -3.92
N SER A 89 -7.12 -7.75 -4.66
CA SER A 89 -8.49 -7.50 -4.21
C SER A 89 -8.91 -8.33 -2.99
N SER A 90 -8.08 -9.30 -2.59
CA SER A 90 -8.41 -10.25 -1.53
C SER A 90 -8.42 -9.58 -0.15
N GLY A 91 -7.61 -8.54 0.09
CA GLY A 91 -7.71 -7.73 1.32
C GLY A 91 -9.08 -7.06 1.44
N ALA A 92 -9.54 -6.38 0.39
CA ALA A 92 -10.84 -5.72 0.34
C ALA A 92 -12.03 -6.70 0.48
N ILE A 93 -11.91 -7.92 -0.05
CA ILE A 93 -12.90 -8.99 0.14
C ILE A 93 -13.03 -9.36 1.62
N LEU A 94 -11.92 -9.49 2.33
CA LEU A 94 -11.91 -9.80 3.77
C LEU A 94 -12.54 -8.66 4.58
N GLU A 95 -12.30 -7.41 4.21
CA GLU A 95 -12.93 -6.26 4.88
C GLU A 95 -14.46 -6.25 4.68
N ILE A 96 -14.97 -6.56 3.49
CA ILE A 96 -16.42 -6.68 3.25
C ILE A 96 -17.03 -7.74 4.17
N ILE A 97 -16.39 -8.91 4.29
CA ILE A 97 -16.86 -9.97 5.21
C ILE A 97 -16.75 -9.50 6.66
N GLY A 98 -15.65 -8.85 7.02
CA GLY A 98 -15.41 -8.27 8.34
C GLY A 98 -16.51 -7.28 8.72
N LEU A 99 -16.86 -6.34 7.85
CA LEU A 99 -17.95 -5.38 8.06
C LEU A 99 -19.29 -6.07 8.29
N VAL A 100 -19.61 -7.10 7.50
CA VAL A 100 -20.84 -7.89 7.69
C VAL A 100 -20.80 -8.64 9.02
N ALA A 101 -19.65 -9.20 9.41
CA ALA A 101 -19.48 -9.91 10.67
C ALA A 101 -19.60 -8.96 11.88
N LEU A 102 -18.95 -7.79 11.84
CA LEU A 102 -18.99 -6.76 12.88
C LEU A 102 -20.40 -6.17 13.06
N SER A 103 -21.16 -6.06 11.97
CA SER A 103 -22.55 -5.57 11.95
C SER A 103 -23.56 -6.57 12.54
N ARG A 104 -23.14 -7.81 12.86
CA ARG A 104 -24.02 -8.82 13.49
C ARG A 104 -24.03 -8.73 15.02
N GLY A 105 -23.10 -7.98 15.61
CA GLY A 105 -22.90 -7.93 17.06
C GLY A 105 -22.25 -9.21 17.61
N SER A 106 -21.93 -9.20 18.91
CA SER A 106 -21.27 -10.29 19.63
C SER A 106 -22.24 -11.34 20.18
N GLU A 107 -23.47 -11.44 19.65
CA GLU A 107 -24.49 -12.29 20.25
C GLU A 107 -24.03 -13.75 20.37
N ASN A 108 -24.36 -14.38 21.50
CA ASN A 108 -24.07 -15.77 21.84
C ASN A 108 -24.84 -16.72 20.90
N ILE A 109 -24.40 -16.80 19.65
CA ILE A 109 -25.02 -17.65 18.66
C ILE A 109 -24.58 -19.08 18.95
N LYS A 110 -25.53 -19.94 19.34
CA LYS A 110 -25.31 -21.39 19.33
C LYS A 110 -25.03 -21.79 17.87
N PRO A 111 -23.83 -22.24 17.52
CA PRO A 111 -23.60 -22.70 16.16
C PRO A 111 -24.45 -23.95 15.96
N PRO A 112 -25.18 -24.04 14.84
CA PRO A 112 -25.94 -25.23 14.53
C PRO A 112 -24.99 -26.42 14.47
N SER A 113 -25.48 -27.58 14.91
CA SER A 113 -24.76 -28.85 14.92
C SER A 113 -24.35 -29.35 13.52
N GLU A 114 -24.75 -28.66 12.45
CA GLU A 114 -24.63 -29.11 11.05
C GLU A 114 -24.14 -28.04 10.05
N ILE A 115 -23.63 -26.87 10.49
CA ILE A 115 -23.07 -25.91 9.52
C ILE A 115 -21.73 -26.44 8.99
N ASP A 116 -21.64 -26.66 7.68
CA ASP A 116 -20.37 -26.75 6.96
C ASP A 116 -19.72 -25.36 6.90
N ILE A 117 -18.92 -25.07 7.91
CA ILE A 117 -18.25 -23.77 8.10
C ILE A 117 -17.38 -23.42 6.89
N ARG A 118 -16.69 -24.40 6.30
CA ARG A 118 -15.80 -24.15 5.16
C ARG A 118 -16.60 -23.71 3.94
N SER A 119 -17.69 -24.42 3.65
CA SER A 119 -18.62 -24.05 2.57
C SER A 119 -19.24 -22.68 2.80
N ALA A 120 -19.61 -22.35 4.05
CA ALA A 120 -20.12 -21.02 4.41
C ALA A 120 -19.10 -19.90 4.14
N ILE A 121 -17.83 -20.09 4.54
CA ILE A 121 -16.75 -19.13 4.30
C ILE A 121 -16.46 -18.98 2.81
N ASP A 122 -16.36 -20.08 2.05
CA ASP A 122 -16.11 -20.01 0.60
C ASP A 122 -17.29 -19.31 -0.13
N LYS A 123 -18.54 -19.57 0.26
CA LYS A 123 -19.71 -18.84 -0.28
C LYS A 123 -19.67 -17.36 0.09
N ALA A 124 -19.31 -17.01 1.32
CA ALA A 124 -19.16 -15.61 1.75
C ALA A 124 -18.07 -14.87 0.96
N MET A 125 -16.92 -15.50 0.72
CA MET A 125 -15.84 -14.97 -0.12
C MET A 125 -16.29 -14.71 -1.55
N GLY A 126 -17.04 -15.64 -2.16
CA GLY A 126 -17.61 -15.46 -3.49
C GLY A 126 -18.58 -14.27 -3.57
N LEU A 127 -19.49 -14.15 -2.60
CA LEU A 127 -20.44 -13.03 -2.52
C LEU A 127 -19.73 -11.69 -2.29
N ALA A 128 -18.73 -11.64 -1.40
CA ALA A 128 -17.95 -10.44 -1.14
C ALA A 128 -17.14 -10.02 -2.38
N SER A 129 -16.60 -10.97 -3.15
CA SER A 129 -15.98 -10.69 -4.45
C SER A 129 -16.97 -10.09 -5.45
N SER A 130 -18.22 -10.57 -5.49
CA SER A 130 -19.26 -9.96 -6.32
C SER A 130 -19.60 -8.55 -5.87
N ILE A 131 -19.73 -8.31 -4.55
CA ILE A 131 -19.96 -6.97 -3.99
C ILE A 131 -18.84 -6.01 -4.41
N LEU A 132 -17.58 -6.41 -4.30
CA LEU A 132 -16.44 -5.59 -4.69
C LEU A 132 -16.46 -5.27 -6.19
N THR A 133 -16.76 -6.27 -7.03
CA THR A 133 -16.91 -6.10 -8.48
C THR A 133 -18.03 -5.10 -8.81
N LEU A 134 -19.19 -5.24 -8.16
CA LEU A 134 -20.31 -4.31 -8.31
C LEU A 134 -19.97 -2.91 -7.80
N GLY A 135 -19.23 -2.80 -6.70
CA GLY A 135 -18.71 -1.55 -6.17
C GLY A 135 -17.83 -0.83 -7.17
N ASN A 136 -16.88 -1.53 -7.79
CA ASN A 136 -16.04 -0.97 -8.85
C ASN A 136 -16.86 -0.50 -10.06
N ILE A 137 -17.88 -1.26 -10.46
CA ILE A 137 -18.81 -0.85 -11.53
C ILE A 137 -19.55 0.42 -11.12
N LEU A 138 -20.13 0.48 -9.91
CA LEU A 138 -20.83 1.67 -9.40
C LEU A 138 -19.94 2.91 -9.40
N THR A 139 -18.69 2.75 -8.98
CA THR A 139 -17.69 3.82 -8.97
C THR A 139 -17.45 4.35 -10.38
N LEU A 140 -17.39 3.47 -11.39
CA LEU A 140 -17.29 3.88 -12.80
C LEU A 140 -18.59 4.51 -13.33
N GLU A 141 -19.76 3.95 -13.02
CA GLU A 141 -21.07 4.46 -13.45
C GLU A 141 -21.40 5.84 -12.88
N ARG A 142 -21.14 6.06 -11.58
CA ARG A 142 -21.34 7.37 -10.89
C ARG A 142 -20.61 8.50 -11.61
N ASN A 143 -19.56 8.16 -12.34
CA ASN A 143 -18.67 9.06 -13.03
C ASN A 143 -19.03 9.23 -14.53
N LYS A 144 -20.03 8.51 -15.10
CA LYS A 144 -20.39 8.61 -16.53
C LYS A 144 -21.23 9.84 -16.94
N GLY A 145 -21.87 10.53 -16.00
CA GLY A 145 -22.88 11.57 -16.28
C GLY A 145 -22.37 13.01 -16.41
N VAL A 146 -21.05 13.24 -16.49
CA VAL A 146 -20.46 14.58 -16.57
C VAL A 146 -20.02 14.86 -18.02
N PRO A 147 -20.21 16.08 -18.56
CA PRO A 147 -19.96 16.37 -19.98
C PRO A 147 -18.59 15.89 -20.48
N ALA A 148 -18.58 15.41 -21.72
CA ALA A 148 -17.46 14.75 -22.41
C ALA A 148 -16.16 15.56 -22.51
N GLU A 149 -16.16 16.82 -22.10
CA GLU A 149 -14.97 17.66 -22.04
C GLU A 149 -13.98 17.22 -20.94
N PHE A 150 -14.32 16.19 -20.14
CA PHE A 150 -13.52 15.83 -18.97
C PHE A 150 -13.42 14.31 -18.69
N ASP A 151 -12.30 13.69 -19.10
CA ASP A 151 -11.96 12.27 -18.81
C ASP A 151 -11.59 12.02 -17.33
N ALA A 152 -11.52 13.06 -16.48
CA ALA A 152 -11.11 12.89 -15.08
C ALA A 152 -12.07 12.06 -14.25
N HIS A 153 -13.30 11.89 -14.71
CA HIS A 153 -14.27 11.03 -14.07
C HIS A 153 -13.86 9.56 -14.21
N LYS A 154 -13.25 9.17 -15.34
CA LYS A 154 -12.67 7.83 -15.50
C LYS A 154 -11.45 7.66 -14.61
N VAL A 155 -10.58 8.66 -14.54
CA VAL A 155 -9.39 8.63 -13.68
C VAL A 155 -9.77 8.61 -12.21
N LYS A 156 -10.70 9.47 -11.80
CA LYS A 156 -11.29 9.42 -10.46
C LYS A 156 -11.92 8.07 -10.17
N GLY A 157 -12.77 7.58 -11.06
CA GLY A 157 -13.46 6.30 -10.87
C GLY A 157 -12.49 5.13 -10.74
N ARG A 158 -11.35 5.18 -11.45
CA ARG A 158 -10.30 4.18 -11.26
C ARG A 158 -9.55 4.37 -9.95
N ILE A 159 -9.09 5.57 -9.64
CA ILE A 159 -8.37 5.83 -8.38
C ILE A 159 -9.24 5.40 -7.19
N GLU A 160 -10.54 5.71 -7.20
CA GLU A 160 -11.52 5.24 -6.21
C GLU A 160 -11.66 3.70 -6.23
N SER A 161 -11.72 3.08 -7.42
CA SER A 161 -11.74 1.61 -7.57
C SER A 161 -10.48 0.93 -7.01
N GLU A 162 -9.32 1.56 -7.15
CA GLU A 162 -8.04 1.03 -6.65
C GLU A 162 -7.90 1.24 -5.15
N THR A 163 -8.30 2.41 -4.67
CA THR A 163 -8.41 2.68 -3.22
C THR A 163 -9.36 1.69 -2.56
N LEU A 164 -10.44 1.29 -3.24
CA LEU A 164 -11.38 0.31 -2.74
C LEU A 164 -10.81 -1.12 -2.74
N GLY A 165 -10.10 -1.50 -3.81
CA GLY A 165 -9.68 -2.88 -4.04
C GLY A 165 -8.30 -3.25 -3.52
N ILE A 166 -7.34 -2.33 -3.52
CA ILE A 166 -5.92 -2.63 -3.27
C ILE A 166 -5.57 -2.36 -1.80
N ARG A 167 -4.95 -3.36 -1.16
CA ARG A 167 -4.39 -3.29 0.20
C ARG A 167 -2.95 -3.75 0.18
N GLY A 168 -2.18 -3.34 1.18
CA GLY A 168 -0.73 -3.55 1.22
C GLY A 168 -0.08 -2.79 0.08
N LYS A 169 -0.29 -1.46 0.03
CA LYS A 169 0.16 -0.62 -1.07
C LYS A 169 1.69 -0.48 -1.13
N GLN A 170 2.39 -0.88 -0.08
CA GLN A 170 3.85 -0.78 0.00
C GLN A 170 4.41 -2.08 0.57
N TYR A 171 5.63 -2.44 0.16
CA TYR A 171 6.39 -3.47 0.85
C TYR A 171 6.60 -3.01 2.30
N ILE A 172 6.29 -3.90 3.24
CA ILE A 172 6.31 -3.60 4.68
C ILE A 172 7.69 -3.05 5.09
N VAL A 173 8.77 -3.65 4.60
CA VAL A 173 10.14 -3.22 4.93
C VAL A 173 10.40 -1.77 4.49
N ILE A 174 9.83 -1.35 3.35
CA ILE A 174 9.98 0.02 2.84
C ILE A 174 9.10 0.99 3.63
N GLU A 175 7.84 0.63 3.90
CA GLU A 175 6.94 1.42 4.74
C GLU A 175 7.57 1.67 6.13
N GLU A 176 8.11 0.62 6.76
CA GLU A 176 8.79 0.72 8.05
C GLU A 176 10.04 1.59 8.00
N TYR A 177 10.85 1.46 6.95
CA TYR A 177 12.00 2.34 6.75
C TYR A 177 11.56 3.80 6.65
N LEU A 178 10.54 4.11 5.82
CA LEU A 178 10.04 5.47 5.64
C LEU A 178 9.49 6.06 6.94
N TYR A 179 8.67 5.30 7.68
CA TYR A 179 8.15 5.74 8.96
C TYR A 179 9.24 5.92 10.00
N GLU A 180 10.24 5.03 10.08
CA GLU A 180 11.39 5.20 10.96
C GLU A 180 12.13 6.51 10.67
N GLN A 181 12.36 6.84 9.40
CA GLN A 181 13.03 8.09 9.01
C GLN A 181 12.20 9.34 9.33
N ILE A 182 10.87 9.27 9.15
CA ILE A 182 9.96 10.39 9.39
C ILE A 182 9.77 10.62 10.88
N PHE A 183 9.35 9.59 11.63
CA PHE A 183 8.92 9.72 13.01
C PHE A 183 10.07 9.67 14.02
N SER A 184 11.29 9.31 13.61
CA SER A 184 12.49 9.47 14.45
C SER A 184 13.13 10.86 14.33
N ASN A 185 12.69 11.70 13.39
CA ASN A 185 13.14 13.08 13.35
C ASN A 185 12.69 13.81 14.63
N PRO A 186 13.57 14.47 15.40
CA PRO A 186 13.21 15.03 16.70
C PRO A 186 12.01 15.98 16.68
N LYS A 187 11.86 16.76 15.61
CA LYS A 187 10.74 17.69 15.46
C LYS A 187 9.43 16.94 15.22
N VAL A 188 9.44 15.97 14.32
CA VAL A 188 8.26 15.13 14.02
C VAL A 188 7.91 14.24 15.21
N ALA A 189 8.91 13.65 15.88
CA ALA A 189 8.75 12.82 17.06
C ALA A 189 8.03 13.56 18.19
N ASN A 190 8.40 14.82 18.43
CA ASN A 190 7.74 15.65 19.44
C ASN A 190 6.28 15.94 19.07
N ILE A 191 6.02 16.38 17.83
CA ILE A 191 4.64 16.62 17.36
C ILE A 191 3.81 15.33 17.48
N PHE A 192 4.35 14.21 17.01
CA PHE A 192 3.71 12.91 17.09
C PHE A 192 3.37 12.53 18.53
N PHE A 193 4.32 12.68 19.46
CA PHE A 193 4.10 12.37 20.87
C PHE A 193 3.04 13.27 21.51
N GLU A 194 3.06 14.57 21.22
CA GLU A 194 2.05 15.53 21.71
C GLU A 194 0.64 15.20 21.18
N THR A 195 0.52 14.73 19.95
CA THR A 195 -0.77 14.34 19.34
C THR A 195 -1.25 12.97 19.81
N MET A 196 -0.37 11.96 19.82
CA MET A 196 -0.73 10.54 19.97
C MET A 196 -0.59 10.03 21.42
N ASN A 197 0.15 10.74 22.28
CA ASN A 197 0.49 10.34 23.64
C ASN A 197 1.30 9.02 23.76
N PHE A 198 1.95 8.61 22.67
CA PHE A 198 2.94 7.54 22.63
C PHE A 198 3.97 7.84 21.53
N SER A 199 5.14 7.20 21.58
CA SER A 199 6.16 7.39 20.54
C SER A 199 6.01 6.39 19.39
N TYR A 200 6.54 6.71 18.21
CA TYR A 200 6.59 5.74 17.10
C TYR A 200 7.37 4.47 17.47
N HIS A 201 8.39 4.59 18.32
CA HIS A 201 9.15 3.46 18.82
C HIS A 201 8.27 2.50 19.65
N ASP A 202 7.43 3.04 20.54
CA ASP A 202 6.48 2.25 21.32
C ASP A 202 5.50 1.51 20.40
N PHE A 203 4.96 2.22 19.40
CA PHE A 203 4.07 1.65 18.40
C PHE A 203 4.72 0.47 17.66
N LYS A 204 5.96 0.65 17.18
CA LYS A 204 6.70 -0.38 16.44
C LYS A 204 6.92 -1.63 17.30
N ILE A 205 7.37 -1.44 18.54
CA ILE A 205 7.57 -2.55 19.49
C ILE A 205 6.27 -3.31 19.75
N VAL A 206 5.15 -2.60 19.98
CA VAL A 206 3.84 -3.21 20.20
C VAL A 206 3.36 -3.98 18.97
N ARG A 207 3.51 -3.40 17.78
CA ARG A 207 3.15 -4.04 16.50
C ARG A 207 3.94 -5.32 16.26
N ASP A 208 5.25 -5.28 16.48
CA ASP A 208 6.11 -6.45 16.26
C ASP A 208 5.81 -7.55 17.29
N ALA A 209 5.55 -7.17 18.54
CA ALA A 209 5.13 -8.11 19.58
C ALA A 209 3.79 -8.80 19.26
N ILE A 210 2.83 -8.11 18.66
CA ILE A 210 1.57 -8.73 18.18
C ILE A 210 1.87 -9.87 17.20
N VAL A 211 2.77 -9.64 16.24
CA VAL A 211 3.16 -10.64 15.24
C VAL A 211 3.87 -11.82 15.89
N GLU A 212 4.81 -11.56 16.79
CA GLU A 212 5.56 -12.61 17.50
C GLU A 212 4.64 -13.47 18.38
N LEU A 213 3.79 -12.84 19.19
CA LEU A 213 2.84 -13.54 20.06
C LEU A 213 1.92 -14.44 19.25
N ARG A 214 1.43 -13.93 18.11
CA ARG A 214 0.62 -14.71 17.18
C ARG A 214 1.36 -15.94 16.65
N ILE A 215 2.63 -15.79 16.25
CA ILE A 215 3.44 -16.92 15.79
C ILE A 215 3.59 -17.97 16.91
N GLU A 216 3.89 -17.54 18.14
CA GLU A 216 3.96 -18.41 19.31
C GLU A 216 2.63 -19.15 19.55
N ASP A 217 1.50 -18.46 19.41
CA ASP A 217 0.18 -19.06 19.63
C ASP A 217 -0.21 -20.06 18.55
N PHE A 218 0.14 -19.79 17.28
CA PHE A 218 -0.03 -20.77 16.22
C PHE A 218 0.84 -22.00 16.44
N GLN A 219 2.09 -21.85 16.87
CA GLN A 219 2.96 -22.99 17.18
C GLN A 219 2.40 -23.82 18.34
N ARG A 220 1.96 -23.17 19.43
CA ARG A 220 1.30 -23.86 20.56
C ARG A 220 0.05 -24.61 20.11
N LEU A 221 -0.74 -24.03 19.23
CA LEU A 221 -1.93 -24.67 18.68
C LEU A 221 -1.57 -25.90 17.82
N GLU A 222 -0.56 -25.78 16.95
CA GLU A 222 -0.07 -26.91 16.16
C GLU A 222 0.43 -28.06 17.03
N ASP A 223 1.24 -27.76 18.05
CA ASP A 223 1.78 -28.76 18.96
C ASP A 223 0.67 -29.44 19.77
N LEU A 224 -0.33 -28.67 20.18
CA LEU A 224 -1.52 -29.22 20.82
C LEU A 224 -2.27 -30.18 19.88
N VAL A 225 -2.52 -29.80 18.62
CA VAL A 225 -3.17 -30.65 17.62
C VAL A 225 -2.38 -31.92 17.32
N LYS A 226 -1.05 -31.83 17.20
CA LYS A 226 -0.16 -32.98 17.04
C LYS A 226 -0.27 -33.93 18.24
N SER A 227 -0.23 -33.38 19.46
CA SER A 227 -0.33 -34.17 20.69
C SER A 227 -1.63 -34.96 20.82
N PHE A 228 -2.73 -34.47 20.23
CA PHE A 228 -4.01 -35.20 20.17
C PHE A 228 -4.01 -36.30 19.10
N SER A 229 -3.42 -36.00 17.94
CA SER A 229 -3.29 -36.95 16.83
C SER A 229 -2.46 -38.17 17.23
N ASP A 230 -1.42 -37.96 18.03
CA ASP A 230 -0.52 -39.02 18.48
C ASP A 230 -1.10 -39.92 19.58
N ARG A 231 -2.09 -39.43 20.34
CA ARG A 231 -2.61 -40.13 21.53
C ARG A 231 -3.92 -40.89 21.32
N ASN A 232 -4.51 -40.88 20.12
CA ASN A 232 -5.82 -41.51 19.86
C ASN A 232 -6.89 -41.10 20.90
N VAL A 233 -6.79 -39.86 21.40
CA VAL A 233 -7.65 -39.36 22.48
C VAL A 233 -8.99 -38.99 21.86
N GLN A 234 -10.04 -39.71 22.25
CA GLN A 234 -11.41 -39.26 22.01
C GLN A 234 -11.58 -37.90 22.67
N PHE A 235 -11.97 -36.89 21.88
CA PHE A 235 -12.32 -35.56 22.38
C PHE A 235 -13.29 -35.72 23.56
N ARG A 236 -12.84 -35.42 24.78
CA ARG A 236 -13.78 -35.28 25.90
C ARG A 236 -14.66 -34.08 25.56
N GLU A 237 -15.98 -34.29 25.53
CA GLU A 237 -17.01 -33.28 25.23
C GLU A 237 -16.91 -32.00 26.09
N GLU A 238 -16.10 -32.01 27.15
CA GLU A 238 -15.97 -30.95 28.15
C GLU A 238 -15.08 -29.77 27.72
N LEU A 239 -14.09 -29.98 26.84
CA LEU A 239 -13.34 -28.88 26.23
C LEU A 239 -14.04 -28.51 24.94
N LYS A 240 -14.90 -27.48 24.96
CA LYS A 240 -15.48 -26.95 23.74
C LYS A 240 -14.31 -26.66 22.79
N PRO A 241 -14.21 -27.34 21.62
CA PRO A 241 -13.13 -27.11 20.65
C PRO A 241 -13.02 -25.64 20.24
N LYS A 242 -14.08 -24.87 20.52
CA LYS A 242 -14.22 -23.46 20.22
C LYS A 242 -13.38 -22.51 21.10
N GLU A 243 -13.20 -22.82 22.37
CA GLU A 243 -12.39 -21.96 23.25
C GLU A 243 -10.89 -22.21 22.97
N LEU A 244 -10.53 -23.40 22.52
CA LEU A 244 -9.16 -23.79 22.16
C LEU A 244 -8.67 -23.23 20.81
N LEU A 245 -9.56 -22.86 19.89
CA LEU A 245 -9.17 -22.37 18.55
C LEU A 245 -9.05 -20.84 18.44
N ILE A 246 -9.74 -20.07 19.30
CA ILE A 246 -9.80 -18.59 19.18
C ILE A 246 -9.18 -17.84 20.35
N ASN A 247 -9.41 -18.27 21.61
CA ASN A 247 -8.78 -17.60 22.75
C ASN A 247 -7.26 -17.48 22.63
N PRO A 248 -6.50 -18.47 22.10
CA PRO A 248 -5.06 -18.27 21.97
C PRO A 248 -4.68 -17.17 20.97
N LEU A 249 -5.58 -16.74 20.08
CA LEU A 249 -5.29 -15.73 19.05
C LEU A 249 -5.79 -14.33 19.42
N ARG A 250 -6.47 -14.20 20.56
CA ARG A 250 -6.75 -12.90 21.17
C ARG A 250 -5.51 -12.42 21.91
N ILE A 251 -5.27 -11.13 21.85
CA ILE A 251 -4.11 -10.50 22.44
C ILE A 251 -4.59 -9.54 23.51
N SER A 252 -4.16 -9.77 24.75
CA SER A 252 -4.42 -8.85 25.86
C SER A 252 -3.29 -7.83 25.98
N PRO A 253 -3.61 -6.57 26.37
CA PRO A 253 -2.61 -5.53 26.59
C PRO A 253 -1.53 -5.93 27.60
N GLY A 254 -1.93 -6.63 28.68
CA GLY A 254 -1.02 -7.12 29.70
C GLY A 254 0.04 -8.07 29.13
N ARG A 255 -0.35 -8.97 28.23
CA ARG A 255 0.57 -9.93 27.61
C ARG A 255 1.59 -9.24 26.69
N ILE A 256 1.19 -8.19 25.97
CA ILE A 256 2.13 -7.38 25.18
C ILE A 256 3.07 -6.61 26.12
N ALA A 257 2.54 -6.00 27.17
CA ALA A 257 3.34 -5.25 28.14
C ALA A 257 4.39 -6.14 28.81
N ASP A 258 4.02 -7.37 29.22
CA ASP A 258 4.94 -8.34 29.81
C ASP A 258 6.08 -8.73 28.85
N LYS A 259 5.77 -8.87 27.55
CA LYS A 259 6.76 -9.26 26.53
C LYS A 259 7.68 -8.11 26.12
N THR A 260 7.14 -6.89 26.06
CA THR A 260 7.85 -5.72 25.51
C THR A 260 8.46 -4.81 26.56
N LEU A 261 8.04 -4.94 27.82
CA LEU A 261 8.34 -4.02 28.92
C LEU A 261 7.79 -2.59 28.70
N ILE A 262 6.92 -2.39 27.70
CA ILE A 262 6.19 -1.13 27.51
C ILE A 262 5.06 -1.07 28.54
N PRO A 263 4.85 0.08 29.23
CA PRO A 263 3.76 0.22 30.20
C PRO A 263 2.40 -0.14 29.60
N SER A 264 1.59 -0.92 30.31
CA SER A 264 0.28 -1.37 29.82
C SER A 264 -0.64 -0.20 29.44
N SER A 265 -0.49 0.97 30.06
CA SER A 265 -1.22 2.18 29.66
C SER A 265 -0.88 2.65 28.25
N ILE A 266 0.39 2.59 27.86
CA ILE A 266 0.84 2.95 26.50
C ILE A 266 0.40 1.89 25.49
N VAL A 267 0.53 0.61 25.86
CA VAL A 267 0.01 -0.49 25.04
C VAL A 267 -1.49 -0.30 24.77
N ASN A 268 -2.27 -0.01 25.81
CA ASN A 268 -3.71 0.26 25.67
C ASN A 268 -3.99 1.43 24.72
N LEU A 269 -3.30 2.57 24.89
CA LEU A 269 -3.48 3.72 24.00
C LEU A 269 -3.24 3.35 22.52
N ILE A 270 -2.18 2.58 22.25
CA ILE A 270 -1.87 2.12 20.89
C ILE A 270 -2.96 1.19 20.36
N LEU A 271 -3.33 0.16 21.11
CA LEU A 271 -4.32 -0.82 20.67
C LEU A 271 -5.69 -0.17 20.46
N GLU A 272 -6.12 0.70 21.37
CA GLU A 272 -7.39 1.44 21.27
C GLU A 272 -7.43 2.32 20.02
N HIS A 273 -6.37 3.09 19.75
CA HIS A 273 -6.29 3.99 18.59
C HIS A 273 -6.43 3.25 17.25
N PHE A 274 -5.90 2.02 17.15
CA PHE A 274 -5.96 1.19 15.94
C PHE A 274 -7.05 0.12 16.01
N SER A 275 -8.02 0.24 16.93
CA SER A 275 -9.13 -0.70 17.07
C SER A 275 -10.44 -0.21 16.47
N VAL A 276 -11.33 -1.15 16.19
CA VAL A 276 -12.74 -0.93 15.90
C VAL A 276 -13.60 -1.83 16.79
N ASP A 277 -14.81 -1.38 17.07
CA ASP A 277 -15.79 -2.14 17.84
C ASP A 277 -16.79 -2.86 16.93
N PHE A 278 -17.57 -3.77 17.53
CA PHE A 278 -18.81 -4.23 16.93
C PHE A 278 -19.73 -3.07 16.60
N GLN A 279 -20.34 -3.12 15.42
CA GLN A 279 -21.16 -2.03 14.90
C GLN A 279 -22.64 -2.37 15.06
N THR A 280 -23.45 -1.35 15.33
CA THR A 280 -24.92 -1.46 15.32
C THR A 280 -25.53 -1.20 13.94
N LEU A 281 -24.69 -1.02 12.90
CA LEU A 281 -25.14 -0.81 11.54
C LEU A 281 -25.73 -2.08 10.95
N ILE A 282 -26.71 -1.93 10.07
CA ILE A 282 -27.19 -3.03 9.24
C ILE A 282 -26.06 -3.42 8.26
N PRO A 283 -25.76 -4.71 8.03
CA PRO A 283 -24.63 -5.12 7.18
C PRO A 283 -24.58 -4.47 5.79
N SER A 284 -25.74 -4.33 5.13
CA SER A 284 -25.81 -3.66 3.83
C SER A 284 -25.41 -2.18 3.91
N VAL A 285 -25.78 -1.48 4.99
CA VAL A 285 -25.40 -0.08 5.21
C VAL A 285 -23.90 0.05 5.44
N ALA A 286 -23.31 -0.82 6.26
CA ALA A 286 -21.86 -0.84 6.50
C ALA A 286 -21.08 -1.07 5.19
N VAL A 287 -21.51 -2.05 4.39
CA VAL A 287 -20.92 -2.32 3.06
C VAL A 287 -21.08 -1.11 2.13
N HIS A 288 -22.25 -0.48 2.07
CA HIS A 288 -22.47 0.72 1.23
C HIS A 288 -21.61 1.91 1.66
N GLN A 289 -21.38 2.09 2.97
CA GLN A 289 -20.50 3.16 3.46
C GLN A 289 -19.05 2.89 3.08
N TYR A 290 -18.58 1.65 3.22
CA TYR A 290 -17.26 1.21 2.78
C TYR A 290 -17.05 1.42 1.27
N LEU A 291 -17.99 0.98 0.43
CA LEU A 291 -17.91 1.17 -1.04
C LEU A 291 -17.90 2.65 -1.46
N LYS A 292 -18.36 3.55 -0.60
CA LYS A 292 -18.35 5.01 -0.83
C LYS A 292 -17.15 5.70 -0.18
N ASN A 293 -16.24 4.95 0.43
CA ASN A 293 -15.11 5.44 1.21
C ASN A 293 -15.52 6.40 2.34
N ILE A 294 -16.69 6.14 2.96
CA ILE A 294 -17.19 6.89 4.11
C ILE A 294 -16.67 6.30 5.41
N SER A 295 -16.58 4.96 5.47
CA SER A 295 -16.00 4.25 6.60
C SER A 295 -14.52 4.01 6.35
N PRO A 296 -13.65 4.16 7.37
CA PRO A 296 -12.24 3.84 7.23
C PRO A 296 -12.05 2.35 6.91
N PRO A 297 -10.96 1.99 6.19
CA PRO A 297 -10.62 0.60 5.95
C PRO A 297 -10.36 -0.14 7.28
N LEU A 298 -10.70 -1.44 7.31
CA LEU A 298 -10.41 -2.35 8.41
C LEU A 298 -9.00 -2.97 8.29
N PHE A 299 -8.35 -2.81 7.13
CA PHE A 299 -6.97 -3.23 6.91
C PHE A 299 -6.02 -2.49 7.88
N GLY A 300 -5.12 -3.23 8.53
CA GLY A 300 -4.25 -2.70 9.57
C GLY A 300 -4.94 -2.39 10.92
N LYS A 301 -6.23 -2.73 11.10
CA LYS A 301 -6.98 -2.48 12.33
C LYS A 301 -7.25 -3.76 13.14
N LEU A 302 -7.52 -3.58 14.43
CA LEU A 302 -7.89 -4.62 15.39
C LEU A 302 -9.38 -4.58 15.69
N LEU A 303 -10.00 -5.72 15.93
CA LEU A 303 -11.30 -5.82 16.60
C LEU A 303 -11.09 -5.82 18.10
N ARG A 304 -11.72 -4.88 18.81
CA ARG A 304 -11.80 -4.89 20.27
C ARG A 304 -12.92 -5.81 20.74
N ILE A 305 -12.59 -6.68 21.69
CA ILE A 305 -13.52 -7.63 22.31
C ILE A 305 -13.27 -7.58 23.82
N GLU A 306 -14.14 -6.87 24.54
CA GLU A 306 -13.91 -6.58 25.96
C GLU A 306 -12.54 -5.91 26.15
N ASP A 307 -11.65 -6.50 26.96
CA ASP A 307 -10.28 -6.01 27.21
C ASP A 307 -9.22 -6.67 26.32
N GLU A 308 -9.62 -7.41 25.28
CA GLU A 308 -8.74 -8.11 24.36
C GLU A 308 -8.92 -7.66 22.91
N TYR A 309 -7.93 -7.98 22.06
CA TYR A 309 -7.87 -7.53 20.68
C TYR A 309 -7.62 -8.69 19.72
N LEU A 310 -8.20 -8.60 18.52
CA LEU A 310 -8.06 -9.59 17.45
C LEU A 310 -7.75 -8.90 16.11
N GLU A 311 -6.70 -9.31 15.40
CA GLU A 311 -6.43 -8.77 14.06
C GLU A 311 -7.55 -9.14 13.07
N LEU A 312 -8.12 -8.13 12.40
CA LEU A 312 -9.24 -8.28 11.46
C LEU A 312 -8.84 -8.84 10.10
N THR A 313 -7.62 -8.54 9.67
CA THR A 313 -7.09 -8.88 8.35
C THR A 313 -5.68 -9.47 8.50
N PRO A 314 -5.13 -10.15 7.48
CA PRO A 314 -3.76 -10.67 7.50
C PRO A 314 -2.76 -9.53 7.21
N SER A 315 -2.83 -8.45 7.98
CA SER A 315 -1.98 -7.25 7.88
C SER A 315 -1.21 -7.03 9.18
N ARG A 316 -0.24 -6.11 9.17
CA ARG A 316 0.36 -5.59 10.41
C ARG A 316 -0.47 -4.43 10.95
N LEU A 317 -0.44 -4.21 12.27
CA LEU A 317 -1.08 -3.06 12.90
C LEU A 317 -0.65 -1.75 12.22
N GLY A 318 -1.60 -0.92 11.83
CA GLY A 318 -1.37 0.37 11.17
C GLY A 318 -0.88 0.29 9.72
N GLN A 319 -0.77 -0.89 9.10
CA GLN A 319 -0.40 -1.00 7.68
C GLN A 319 -1.39 -0.22 6.81
N ASP A 320 -0.88 0.56 5.85
CA ASP A 320 -1.62 1.51 4.98
C ASP A 320 -2.33 2.68 5.70
N THR A 321 -2.46 2.66 7.04
CA THR A 321 -3.34 3.58 7.78
C THR A 321 -2.63 4.37 8.88
N PHE A 322 -1.39 4.02 9.24
CA PHE A 322 -0.66 4.63 10.36
C PHE A 322 -0.50 6.14 10.18
N ARG A 323 0.10 6.55 9.06
CA ARG A 323 0.33 7.95 8.75
C ARG A 323 -0.97 8.73 8.66
N ASP A 324 -1.94 8.22 7.90
CA ASP A 324 -3.24 8.89 7.70
C ASP A 324 -3.98 9.08 9.04
N SER A 325 -3.96 8.08 9.93
CA SER A 325 -4.61 8.18 11.25
C SER A 325 -3.98 9.27 12.13
N PHE A 326 -2.65 9.43 12.09
CA PHE A 326 -1.97 10.51 12.79
C PHE A 326 -2.23 11.88 12.15
N GLU A 327 -2.14 11.96 10.82
CA GLU A 327 -2.29 13.23 10.09
C GLU A 327 -3.71 13.79 10.19
N ASP A 328 -4.73 12.94 10.16
CA ASP A 328 -6.12 13.36 10.33
C ASP A 328 -6.33 13.91 11.75
N LEU A 329 -5.80 13.23 12.79
CA LEU A 329 -5.89 13.71 14.17
C LEU A 329 -5.11 15.02 14.39
N LEU A 330 -3.91 15.14 13.82
CA LEU A 330 -3.11 16.36 13.91
C LEU A 330 -3.80 17.54 13.22
N LEU A 331 -4.35 17.32 12.02
CA LEU A 331 -5.06 18.37 11.30
C LEU A 331 -6.33 18.84 12.01
N GLU A 332 -7.04 17.93 12.69
CA GLU A 332 -8.23 18.27 13.49
C GLU A 332 -7.88 19.04 14.77
N SER A 333 -6.70 18.82 15.33
CA SER A 333 -6.29 19.38 16.62
C SER A 333 -5.46 20.66 16.51
N ASP A 334 -4.51 20.75 15.59
CA ASP A 334 -3.59 21.88 15.46
C ASP A 334 -3.05 22.05 14.00
N GLU A 335 -3.66 22.98 13.26
CA GLU A 335 -3.28 23.30 11.87
C GLU A 335 -1.86 23.88 11.76
N GLU A 336 -1.36 24.61 12.77
CA GLU A 336 -0.01 25.18 12.75
C GLU A 336 1.05 24.08 12.94
N GLN A 337 0.81 23.16 13.87
CA GLN A 337 1.66 21.98 14.02
C GLN A 337 1.59 21.07 12.78
N PHE A 338 0.43 20.92 12.14
CA PHE A 338 0.32 20.20 10.87
C PHE A 338 1.22 20.78 9.79
N GLU A 339 1.22 22.10 9.60
CA GLU A 339 2.12 22.79 8.67
C GLU A 339 3.60 22.60 9.03
N SER A 340 3.91 22.62 10.33
CA SER A 340 5.26 22.40 10.85
C SER A 340 5.76 20.97 10.59
N TYR A 341 4.88 19.98 10.76
CA TYR A 341 5.08 18.58 10.42
C TYR A 341 5.26 18.38 8.91
N SER A 342 4.35 18.94 8.10
CA SER A 342 4.37 18.82 6.64
C SER A 342 5.69 19.29 6.03
N ARG A 343 6.24 20.42 6.51
CA ARG A 343 7.57 20.90 6.09
C ARG A 343 8.69 19.93 6.46
N ALA A 344 8.71 19.43 7.69
CA ALA A 344 9.73 18.47 8.15
C ALA A 344 9.65 17.15 7.37
N ARG A 345 8.43 16.66 7.11
CA ARG A 345 8.17 15.48 6.25
C ARG A 345 8.70 15.71 4.83
N GLY A 346 8.52 16.91 4.26
CA GLY A 346 9.09 17.33 2.98
C GLY A 346 10.61 17.18 2.94
N GLU A 347 11.31 17.82 3.87
CA GLU A 347 12.78 17.79 3.98
C GLU A 347 13.33 16.36 4.16
N ILE A 348 12.64 15.54 4.96
CA ILE A 348 13.02 14.12 5.16
C ILE A 348 12.83 13.33 3.87
N THR A 349 11.72 13.54 3.16
CA THR A 349 11.43 12.86 1.88
C THR A 349 12.48 13.21 0.82
N GLU A 350 12.86 14.49 0.70
CA GLU A 350 13.93 14.97 -0.17
C GLU A 350 15.27 14.29 0.14
N ARG A 351 15.64 14.21 1.42
CA ARG A 351 16.86 13.54 1.87
C ARG A 351 16.85 12.06 1.47
N ILE A 352 15.77 11.34 1.71
CA ILE A 352 15.67 9.91 1.39
C ILE A 352 15.78 9.69 -0.13
N ALA A 353 15.12 10.51 -0.94
CA ALA A 353 15.24 10.46 -2.39
C ALA A 353 16.68 10.73 -2.86
N SER A 354 17.34 11.72 -2.26
CA SER A 354 18.76 12.03 -2.52
C SER A 354 19.68 10.85 -2.21
N GLU A 355 19.50 10.20 -1.06
CA GLU A 355 20.27 9.01 -0.66
C GLU A 355 20.03 7.83 -1.62
N ALA A 356 18.77 7.60 -2.03
CA ALA A 356 18.42 6.54 -2.98
C ALA A 356 19.09 6.75 -4.35
N ILE A 357 19.02 7.96 -4.91
CA ILE A 357 19.64 8.25 -6.21
C ILE A 357 21.16 8.28 -6.09
N SER A 358 21.71 8.76 -4.98
CA SER A 358 23.14 8.76 -4.72
C SER A 358 23.72 7.34 -4.68
N ARG A 359 22.96 6.35 -4.20
CA ARG A 359 23.35 4.93 -4.28
C ARG A 359 23.45 4.44 -5.72
N ILE A 360 22.48 4.80 -6.56
CA ILE A 360 22.49 4.47 -7.99
C ILE A 360 23.69 5.13 -8.69
N PHE A 361 23.85 6.45 -8.52
CA PHE A 361 24.90 7.26 -9.16
C PHE A 361 26.29 7.06 -8.55
N LYS A 362 26.38 6.43 -7.37
CA LYS A 362 27.60 6.25 -6.57
C LYS A 362 28.31 7.58 -6.27
N LYS A 363 27.53 8.64 -6.09
CA LYS A 363 28.01 9.99 -5.74
C LYS A 363 26.87 10.86 -5.21
N SER A 364 27.23 11.92 -4.50
CA SER A 364 26.31 12.97 -4.07
C SER A 364 25.76 13.78 -5.26
N PRO A 365 24.60 14.44 -5.09
CA PRO A 365 24.08 15.34 -6.11
C PRO A 365 25.07 16.49 -6.38
N LEU A 366 25.11 16.96 -7.63
CA LEU A 366 25.85 18.14 -8.05
C LEU A 366 25.27 19.41 -7.41
N LEU A 367 23.94 19.49 -7.32
CA LEU A 367 23.22 20.54 -6.60
C LEU A 367 22.15 19.94 -5.71
N SER A 368 21.92 20.54 -4.55
CA SER A 368 20.80 20.22 -3.67
C SER A 368 20.18 21.51 -3.15
N ASN A 369 18.84 21.57 -3.15
CA ASN A 369 18.02 22.71 -2.70
C ASN A 369 18.54 24.04 -3.25
N PHE A 370 18.80 24.04 -4.56
CA PHE A 370 19.47 25.14 -5.24
C PHE A 370 18.46 26.13 -5.79
N LYS A 371 18.49 27.34 -5.24
CA LYS A 371 17.69 28.46 -5.70
C LYS A 371 18.34 29.13 -6.91
N PHE A 372 17.57 29.30 -7.97
CA PHE A 372 18.02 29.92 -9.20
C PHE A 372 17.16 31.11 -9.59
N THR A 373 17.79 32.08 -10.24
CA THR A 373 17.13 33.25 -10.83
C THR A 373 17.79 33.56 -12.16
N SER A 374 16.99 33.71 -13.20
CA SER A 374 17.36 34.17 -14.53
C SER A 374 16.40 35.28 -14.95
N LYS A 375 16.63 35.88 -16.12
CA LYS A 375 15.69 36.90 -16.64
C LYS A 375 14.30 36.33 -16.91
N GLU A 376 14.24 35.04 -17.24
CA GLU A 376 13.02 34.37 -17.70
C GLU A 376 12.37 33.50 -16.62
N SER A 377 13.11 33.12 -15.56
CA SER A 377 12.64 32.14 -14.59
C SER A 377 13.28 32.33 -13.21
N ASN A 378 12.53 32.05 -12.17
CA ASN A 378 13.07 31.84 -10.83
C ASN A 378 12.45 30.57 -10.23
N GLY A 379 13.15 29.96 -9.29
CA GLY A 379 12.70 28.75 -8.65
C GLY A 379 13.78 28.10 -7.80
N GLU A 380 13.51 26.85 -7.46
CA GLU A 380 14.37 25.96 -6.72
C GLU A 380 14.35 24.61 -7.42
N VAL A 381 15.49 23.92 -7.36
CA VAL A 381 15.60 22.51 -7.74
C VAL A 381 16.03 21.73 -6.51
N ASP A 382 15.32 20.62 -6.25
CA ASP A 382 15.60 19.81 -5.07
C ASP A 382 16.93 19.07 -5.26
N LEU A 383 17.14 18.37 -6.40
CA LEU A 383 18.40 17.71 -6.70
C LEU A 383 18.78 17.76 -8.19
N LEU A 384 20.08 17.89 -8.46
CA LEU A 384 20.69 17.71 -9.78
C LEU A 384 21.79 16.66 -9.70
N PHE A 385 21.73 15.64 -10.55
CA PHE A 385 22.84 14.71 -10.78
C PHE A 385 23.38 14.87 -12.19
N GLU A 386 24.67 14.64 -12.38
CA GLU A 386 25.32 14.64 -13.69
C GLU A 386 25.94 13.27 -13.95
N ASP A 387 25.95 12.77 -15.17
CA ASP A 387 26.76 11.62 -15.60
C ASP A 387 27.13 11.74 -17.09
N ASN A 388 28.41 11.94 -17.40
CA ASN A 388 28.94 12.05 -18.77
C ASN A 388 28.12 13.03 -19.65
N ALA A 389 27.96 14.27 -19.20
CA ALA A 389 27.15 15.31 -19.85
C ALA A 389 25.64 15.00 -19.98
N ARG A 390 25.13 14.05 -19.20
CA ARG A 390 23.69 13.82 -18.99
C ARG A 390 23.32 14.31 -17.61
N TYR A 391 22.23 15.06 -17.51
CA TYR A 391 21.78 15.62 -16.25
C TYR A 391 20.43 15.04 -15.86
N LEU A 392 20.31 14.59 -14.63
CA LEU A 392 19.07 14.14 -14.03
C LEU A 392 18.58 15.21 -13.05
N ILE A 393 17.49 15.86 -13.41
CA ILE A 393 16.79 16.84 -12.59
C ILE A 393 15.74 16.08 -11.78
N VAL A 394 15.79 16.23 -10.46
CA VAL A 394 14.92 15.52 -9.53
C VAL A 394 14.14 16.54 -8.73
N GLU A 395 12.83 16.41 -8.77
CA GLU A 395 11.90 17.12 -7.90
C GLU A 395 11.27 16.10 -6.97
N VAL A 396 11.15 16.43 -5.69
CA VAL A 396 10.58 15.57 -4.66
C VAL A 396 9.34 16.24 -4.10
N LYS A 397 8.32 15.45 -3.83
CA LYS A 397 7.04 15.93 -3.31
C LYS A 397 6.56 15.01 -2.20
N ALA A 398 6.47 15.52 -0.99
CA ALA A 398 5.83 14.83 0.12
C ALA A 398 4.29 14.99 0.04
N GLY A 399 3.70 14.66 -1.12
CA GLY A 399 2.31 14.97 -1.48
C GLY A 399 1.24 14.45 -0.50
N ASP A 400 -0.01 14.86 -0.77
CA ASP A 400 -1.22 14.55 0.01
C ASP A 400 -2.30 13.87 -0.88
N ILE A 401 -1.88 13.23 -1.97
CA ILE A 401 -2.76 12.58 -2.96
C ILE A 401 -3.58 11.48 -2.29
N GLU A 402 -2.96 10.58 -1.52
CA GLU A 402 -3.67 9.43 -0.93
C GLU A 402 -4.76 9.87 0.05
N ARG A 403 -4.41 10.73 1.01
CA ARG A 403 -5.35 11.26 2.00
C ARG A 403 -6.52 12.00 1.35
N THR A 404 -6.25 12.90 0.40
CA THR A 404 -7.31 13.66 -0.29
C THR A 404 -8.17 12.80 -1.22
N THR A 405 -7.59 11.73 -1.76
CA THR A 405 -8.29 10.72 -2.55
C THR A 405 -9.21 9.90 -1.65
N ASN A 406 -8.75 9.52 -0.46
CA ASN A 406 -9.54 8.77 0.52
C ASN A 406 -10.83 9.52 0.89
N LEU A 407 -10.82 10.85 0.90
CA LEU A 407 -12.01 11.66 1.16
C LEU A 407 -13.09 11.62 0.05
N GLY A 408 -12.84 10.98 -1.10
CA GLY A 408 -13.81 10.82 -2.21
C GLY A 408 -14.22 12.14 -2.91
N LYS A 409 -13.56 13.25 -2.57
CA LYS A 409 -13.87 14.60 -3.08
C LYS A 409 -13.04 14.90 -4.33
N LEU A 410 -13.70 14.87 -5.50
CA LEU A 410 -13.05 15.05 -6.81
C LEU A 410 -12.21 16.33 -6.90
N HIS A 411 -12.69 17.44 -6.33
CA HIS A 411 -11.99 18.72 -6.40
C HIS A 411 -10.71 18.73 -5.53
N LEU A 412 -10.72 18.05 -4.38
CA LEU A 412 -9.53 17.90 -3.52
C LEU A 412 -8.50 17.02 -4.20
N MET A 413 -8.92 15.88 -4.75
CA MET A 413 -8.03 15.00 -5.53
C MET A 413 -7.37 15.73 -6.70
N LYS A 414 -8.15 16.51 -7.48
CA LYS A 414 -7.58 17.33 -8.56
C LYS A 414 -6.55 18.34 -8.06
N ARG A 415 -6.85 18.99 -6.93
CA ARG A 415 -5.95 19.96 -6.31
C ARG A 415 -4.65 19.28 -5.90
N ALA A 416 -4.71 18.16 -5.20
CA ALA A 416 -3.54 17.39 -4.77
C ALA A 416 -2.71 16.87 -5.97
N LEU A 417 -3.36 16.37 -7.03
CA LEU A 417 -2.67 15.96 -8.27
C LEU A 417 -1.97 17.14 -8.95
N ARG A 418 -2.58 18.33 -8.97
CA ARG A 418 -1.93 19.54 -9.52
C ARG A 418 -0.76 19.99 -8.64
N GLU A 419 -0.98 20.12 -7.34
CA GLU A 419 0.07 20.58 -6.40
C GLU A 419 1.29 19.64 -6.42
N THR A 420 1.05 18.32 -6.49
CA THR A 420 2.13 17.32 -6.50
C THR A 420 2.74 17.16 -7.91
N LEU A 421 1.94 16.75 -8.90
CA LEU A 421 2.47 16.33 -10.20
C LEU A 421 2.74 17.53 -11.13
N GLN A 422 1.80 18.46 -11.24
CA GLN A 422 2.00 19.67 -12.05
C GLN A 422 3.05 20.60 -11.43
N GLY A 423 3.02 20.76 -10.11
CA GLY A 423 4.02 21.53 -9.36
C GLY A 423 5.43 21.01 -9.64
N GLY A 424 5.67 19.72 -9.40
CA GLY A 424 6.96 19.08 -9.66
C GLY A 424 7.37 19.14 -11.14
N SER A 425 6.45 18.85 -12.07
CA SER A 425 6.76 18.93 -13.51
C SER A 425 7.22 20.33 -13.92
N ARG A 426 6.48 21.37 -13.49
CA ARG A 426 6.79 22.76 -13.83
C ARG A 426 8.11 23.20 -13.21
N GLN A 427 8.44 22.79 -11.99
CA GLN A 427 9.72 23.09 -11.35
C GLN A 427 10.88 22.45 -12.11
N ALA A 428 10.80 21.15 -12.41
CA ALA A 428 11.81 20.44 -13.19
C ALA A 428 12.04 21.08 -14.58
N SER A 429 10.96 21.43 -15.28
CA SER A 429 11.03 22.08 -16.59
C SER A 429 11.56 23.51 -16.54
N LYS A 430 11.18 24.29 -15.52
CA LYS A 430 11.76 25.62 -15.29
C LYS A 430 13.27 25.53 -15.08
N PHE A 431 13.74 24.56 -14.30
CA PHE A 431 15.16 24.36 -14.08
C PHE A 431 15.88 23.87 -15.35
N ALA A 432 15.28 22.96 -16.11
CA ALA A 432 15.82 22.53 -17.40
C ALA A 432 15.98 23.70 -18.39
N ASN A 433 14.98 24.59 -18.47
CA ASN A 433 15.05 25.79 -19.31
C ASN A 433 16.11 26.78 -18.82
N PHE A 434 16.22 26.93 -17.49
CA PHE A 434 17.27 27.71 -16.86
C PHE A 434 18.67 27.20 -17.26
N LEU A 435 18.92 25.88 -17.23
CA LEU A 435 20.20 25.30 -17.65
C LEU A 435 20.49 25.56 -19.14
N ARG A 436 19.48 25.51 -20.00
CA ARG A 436 19.61 25.78 -21.46
C ARG A 436 19.85 27.25 -21.79
N SER A 437 19.39 28.17 -20.96
CA SER A 437 19.47 29.61 -21.22
C SER A 437 20.91 30.14 -21.28
N ASN A 438 21.92 29.35 -20.88
CA ASN A 438 23.34 29.73 -20.80
C ASN A 438 23.60 30.98 -19.91
N GLU A 439 22.61 31.42 -19.12
CA GLU A 439 22.69 32.64 -18.32
C GLU A 439 23.50 32.46 -17.03
N ILE A 440 23.73 31.23 -16.58
CA ILE A 440 24.49 30.94 -15.35
C ILE A 440 25.76 30.18 -15.66
N ARG A 441 26.89 30.80 -15.30
CA ARG A 441 28.22 30.17 -15.27
C ARG A 441 28.83 30.13 -13.88
N GLU A 442 28.21 30.76 -12.89
CA GLU A 442 28.72 30.76 -11.52
C GLU A 442 27.57 30.52 -10.55
N THR A 443 27.65 29.41 -9.83
CA THR A 443 26.83 29.10 -8.67
C THR A 443 27.70 29.18 -7.42
N PRO A 444 27.12 29.26 -6.20
CA PRO A 444 27.89 29.10 -4.95
C PRO A 444 28.69 27.78 -4.88
N TYR A 445 28.33 26.80 -5.72
CA TYR A 445 28.94 25.48 -5.82
C TYR A 445 29.93 25.33 -6.99
N GLY A 446 30.22 26.43 -7.71
CA GLY A 446 31.11 26.47 -8.85
C GLY A 446 30.41 26.67 -10.19
N LYS A 447 31.17 26.56 -11.28
CA LYS A 447 30.64 26.68 -12.64
C LYS A 447 30.03 25.36 -13.09
N ILE A 448 28.74 25.40 -13.44
CA ILE A 448 28.09 24.30 -14.16
C ILE A 448 28.40 24.50 -15.64
N ASP A 449 29.20 23.61 -16.21
CA ASP A 449 29.54 23.67 -17.62
C ASP A 449 28.49 22.91 -18.43
N TRP A 450 27.33 23.55 -18.65
CA TRP A 450 26.26 22.98 -19.45
C TRP A 450 26.65 22.99 -20.93
N ALA A 451 26.96 21.82 -21.49
CA ALA A 451 27.17 21.72 -22.94
C ALA A 451 25.82 21.89 -23.67
N PRO A 452 25.76 22.63 -24.79
CA PRO A 452 24.52 22.82 -25.56
C PRO A 452 23.81 21.52 -25.96
N ASP A 453 24.57 20.43 -26.13
CA ASP A 453 24.07 19.11 -26.52
C ASP A 453 23.80 18.17 -25.31
N SER A 454 23.87 18.69 -24.08
CA SER A 454 23.63 17.91 -22.87
C SER A 454 22.19 17.43 -22.80
N GLN A 455 22.00 16.15 -22.44
CA GLN A 455 20.66 15.59 -22.26
C GLN A 455 20.15 15.89 -20.85
N SER A 456 18.99 16.52 -20.73
CA SER A 456 18.26 16.70 -19.46
C SER A 456 17.16 15.64 -19.33
N LEU A 457 17.24 14.79 -18.31
CA LEU A 457 16.18 13.89 -17.88
C LEU A 457 15.52 14.47 -16.63
N LYS A 458 14.20 14.33 -16.52
CA LYS A 458 13.43 14.90 -15.41
C LYS A 458 12.64 13.82 -14.71
N ILE A 459 12.74 13.79 -13.39
CA ILE A 459 11.96 12.88 -12.54
C ILE A 459 11.27 13.66 -11.43
N VAL A 460 10.07 13.22 -11.08
CA VAL A 460 9.31 13.71 -9.92
C VAL A 460 9.04 12.52 -9.02
N VAL A 461 9.59 12.54 -7.81
CA VAL A 461 9.48 11.49 -6.81
C VAL A 461 8.43 11.91 -5.77
N SER A 462 7.43 11.06 -5.53
CA SER A 462 6.36 11.33 -4.57
C SER A 462 6.47 10.45 -3.33
N LEU A 463 6.26 10.98 -2.12
CA LEU A 463 6.14 10.16 -0.91
C LEU A 463 4.94 9.21 -1.00
N ASP A 464 3.81 9.70 -1.53
CA ASP A 464 2.61 8.89 -1.76
C ASP A 464 2.84 7.82 -2.81
N ASN A 465 2.19 6.66 -2.65
CA ASN A 465 2.16 5.65 -3.69
C ASN A 465 1.31 6.16 -4.85
N LEU A 466 1.97 6.35 -5.99
CA LEU A 466 1.30 6.77 -7.21
C LEU A 466 0.56 5.62 -7.90
N GLY A 467 0.94 4.36 -7.68
CA GLY A 467 0.32 3.18 -8.30
C GLY A 467 0.05 3.40 -9.80
N THR A 468 -1.21 3.22 -10.21
CA THR A 468 -1.61 3.43 -11.60
C THR A 468 -1.64 4.88 -12.06
N ILE A 469 -1.66 5.84 -11.13
CA ILE A 469 -1.61 7.28 -11.43
C ILE A 469 -0.31 7.60 -12.15
N GLY A 470 0.81 7.04 -11.68
CA GLY A 470 2.15 7.23 -12.26
C GLY A 470 2.36 6.49 -13.59
N THR A 471 1.67 5.35 -13.79
CA THR A 471 1.85 4.50 -14.97
C THR A 471 0.75 4.71 -16.02
N THR A 472 -0.46 4.29 -15.70
CA THR A 472 -1.63 4.17 -16.59
C THR A 472 -2.25 5.53 -16.91
N TYR A 473 -2.35 6.41 -15.91
CA TYR A 473 -3.03 7.70 -16.08
C TYR A 473 -2.12 8.85 -16.50
N ARG A 474 -0.84 8.58 -16.74
CA ARG A 474 0.12 9.59 -17.19
C ARG A 474 -0.37 10.38 -18.40
N ARG A 475 -0.85 9.70 -19.44
CA ARG A 475 -1.39 10.36 -20.66
C ARG A 475 -2.60 11.23 -20.39
N TYR A 476 -3.44 10.78 -19.46
CA TYR A 476 -4.58 11.57 -19.02
C TYR A 476 -4.10 12.85 -18.32
N LEU A 477 -3.14 12.72 -17.41
CA LEU A 477 -2.55 13.84 -16.68
C LEU A 477 -1.86 14.82 -17.63
N GLU A 478 -1.12 14.34 -18.64
CA GLU A 478 -0.48 15.19 -19.68
C GLU A 478 -1.51 16.11 -20.35
N ASN A 479 -2.70 15.60 -20.67
CA ASN A 479 -3.74 16.36 -21.37
C ASN A 479 -4.61 17.25 -20.46
N HIS A 480 -4.66 17.01 -19.15
CA HIS A 480 -5.67 17.65 -18.26
C HIS A 480 -5.10 18.33 -17.01
N VAL A 481 -3.91 17.92 -16.59
CA VAL A 481 -3.18 18.47 -15.45
C VAL A 481 -1.97 19.28 -15.92
N ASP A 482 -1.77 19.40 -17.24
CA ASP A 482 -0.71 20.22 -17.86
C ASP A 482 0.66 19.89 -17.24
N ILE A 483 0.93 18.58 -17.19
CA ILE A 483 2.24 18.02 -16.86
C ILE A 483 3.04 17.83 -18.15
N ASP A 484 4.35 18.03 -18.06
CA ASP A 484 5.25 17.86 -19.18
C ASP A 484 5.45 16.38 -19.48
N SER A 485 5.31 16.04 -20.76
CA SER A 485 5.33 14.65 -21.19
C SER A 485 6.69 13.94 -21.08
N ASP A 486 7.77 14.71 -20.88
CA ASP A 486 9.15 14.26 -20.71
C ASP A 486 9.58 14.20 -19.23
N VAL A 487 8.64 14.26 -18.29
CA VAL A 487 8.87 14.03 -16.86
C VAL A 487 8.42 12.63 -16.47
N TRP A 488 9.25 11.90 -15.74
CA TRP A 488 8.88 10.60 -15.19
C TRP A 488 8.44 10.74 -13.73
N PHE A 489 7.25 10.22 -13.43
CA PHE A 489 6.68 10.22 -12.08
C PHE A 489 6.82 8.83 -11.48
N LEU A 490 7.30 8.76 -10.24
CA LEU A 490 7.40 7.52 -9.48
C LEU A 490 7.20 7.77 -7.99
N SER A 491 6.79 6.74 -7.26
CA SER A 491 6.75 6.80 -5.80
C SER A 491 8.16 6.68 -5.22
N LEU A 492 8.38 7.23 -4.04
CA LEU A 492 9.62 7.08 -3.27
C LEU A 492 9.84 5.61 -2.91
N HIS A 493 8.75 4.90 -2.68
CA HIS A 493 8.72 3.45 -2.53
C HIS A 493 9.41 2.73 -3.71
N ASP A 494 8.97 2.99 -4.94
CA ASP A 494 9.54 2.36 -6.13
C ASP A 494 11.01 2.73 -6.31
N LEU A 495 11.37 4.00 -6.06
CA LEU A 495 12.75 4.47 -6.12
C LEU A 495 13.65 3.76 -5.11
N LEU A 496 13.18 3.55 -3.87
CA LEU A 496 13.95 2.85 -2.85
C LEU A 496 14.25 1.42 -3.28
N ILE A 497 13.26 0.72 -3.84
CA ILE A 497 13.43 -0.64 -4.35
C ILE A 497 14.40 -0.66 -5.53
N ILE A 498 14.24 0.24 -6.50
CA ILE A 498 15.17 0.35 -7.64
C ILE A 498 16.60 0.65 -7.16
N SER A 499 16.76 1.44 -6.09
CA SER A 499 18.07 1.82 -5.56
C SER A 499 18.82 0.72 -4.80
N VAL A 500 18.11 -0.32 -4.32
CA VAL A 500 18.75 -1.47 -3.63
C VAL A 500 19.07 -2.60 -4.58
N VAL A 501 18.43 -2.67 -5.74
CA VAL A 501 18.81 -3.62 -6.79
C VAL A 501 20.06 -3.10 -7.49
N ASP A 502 21.08 -3.95 -7.65
CA ASP A 502 22.33 -3.57 -8.32
C ASP A 502 22.08 -3.20 -9.79
N ILE A 503 21.88 -1.90 -10.03
CA ILE A 503 21.62 -1.29 -11.33
C ILE A 503 22.74 -0.30 -11.65
N SER A 504 23.25 -0.36 -12.89
CA SER A 504 24.23 0.62 -13.34
C SER A 504 23.57 1.98 -13.60
N VAL A 505 24.33 3.07 -13.45
CA VAL A 505 23.85 4.44 -13.78
C VAL A 505 23.32 4.52 -15.21
N ASN A 506 24.02 3.85 -16.14
CA ASN A 506 23.61 3.80 -17.55
C ASN A 506 22.26 3.15 -17.74
N ASP A 507 21.99 2.06 -17.02
CA ASP A 507 20.72 1.35 -17.10
C ASP A 507 19.59 2.16 -16.46
N PHE A 508 19.86 2.81 -15.33
CA PHE A 508 18.87 3.69 -14.72
C PHE A 508 18.52 4.86 -15.64
N ILE A 509 19.51 5.55 -16.21
CA ILE A 509 19.33 6.61 -17.21
C ILE A 509 18.59 6.08 -18.44
N ALA A 510 18.93 4.89 -18.93
CA ALA A 510 18.25 4.27 -20.06
C ALA A 510 16.78 3.96 -19.75
N TYR A 511 16.48 3.54 -18.52
CA TYR A 511 15.12 3.32 -18.06
C TYR A 511 14.32 4.62 -17.96
N VAL A 512 14.91 5.67 -17.38
CA VAL A 512 14.29 7.01 -17.35
C VAL A 512 14.01 7.48 -18.77
N GLY A 513 14.98 7.33 -19.68
CA GLY A 513 14.81 7.64 -21.10
C GLY A 513 13.72 6.80 -21.76
N PHE A 514 13.62 5.51 -21.44
CA PHE A 514 12.54 4.63 -21.89
C PHE A 514 11.17 5.12 -21.42
N ARG A 515 11.05 5.59 -20.18
CA ARG A 515 9.78 6.10 -19.64
C ARG A 515 9.42 7.50 -20.13
N THR A 516 10.39 8.32 -20.54
CA THR A 516 10.17 9.74 -20.89
C THR A 516 10.19 10.04 -22.39
N THR A 517 11.06 9.37 -23.15
CA THR A 517 11.31 9.67 -24.57
C THR A 517 10.87 8.56 -25.51
N ASN A 518 10.85 7.31 -25.05
CA ASN A 518 10.48 6.18 -25.91
C ASN A 518 8.94 6.06 -26.05
N PRO A 519 8.39 6.04 -27.28
CA PRO A 519 6.94 5.95 -27.50
C PRO A 519 6.29 4.69 -26.94
N VAL A 520 7.02 3.56 -26.93
CA VAL A 520 6.55 2.28 -26.38
C VAL A 520 6.56 2.35 -24.87
N GLY A 521 7.67 2.78 -24.27
CA GLY A 521 7.78 2.90 -22.82
C GLY A 521 6.67 3.77 -22.26
N ARG A 522 6.40 4.94 -22.88
CA ARG A 522 5.30 5.84 -22.52
C ARG A 522 3.88 5.26 -22.63
N GLN A 523 3.71 4.14 -23.34
CA GLN A 523 2.42 3.48 -23.57
C GLN A 523 2.14 2.33 -22.61
N LEU A 524 3.13 1.93 -21.81
CA LEU A 524 2.95 0.81 -20.90
C LEU A 524 2.10 1.21 -19.69
N GLU A 525 1.10 0.39 -19.44
CA GLU A 525 0.21 0.43 -18.30
C GLU A 525 0.52 -0.75 -17.39
N ALA A 526 0.48 -0.50 -16.08
CA ALA A 526 0.72 -1.48 -15.03
C ALA A 526 0.06 -1.02 -13.73
N MET A 527 -0.03 -1.90 -12.74
CA MET A 527 -0.53 -1.53 -11.41
C MET A 527 0.49 -0.64 -10.68
N GLU A 528 1.77 -0.95 -10.82
CA GLU A 528 2.87 -0.17 -10.25
C GLU A 528 4.01 0.02 -11.26
N GLU A 529 4.86 1.03 -11.04
CA GLU A 529 6.01 1.29 -11.92
C GLU A 529 7.05 0.16 -11.81
N LEU A 530 7.13 -0.52 -10.66
CA LEU A 530 8.02 -1.67 -10.45
C LEU A 530 7.71 -2.84 -11.40
N ASP A 531 6.45 -3.07 -11.77
CA ASP A 531 6.09 -4.10 -12.74
C ASP A 531 6.71 -3.81 -14.10
N ILE A 532 6.64 -2.54 -14.54
CA ILE A 532 7.23 -2.09 -15.81
C ILE A 532 8.75 -2.21 -15.72
N TRP A 533 9.35 -1.80 -14.60
CA TRP A 533 10.78 -1.85 -14.40
C TRP A 533 11.31 -3.29 -14.41
N LEU A 534 10.69 -4.21 -13.66
CA LEU A 534 11.05 -5.63 -13.65
C LEU A 534 10.91 -6.25 -15.04
N LYS A 535 9.84 -5.91 -15.76
CA LYS A 535 9.64 -6.39 -17.12
C LYS A 535 10.72 -5.86 -18.07
N TRP A 536 11.06 -4.58 -17.96
CA TRP A 536 12.11 -3.95 -18.74
C TRP A 536 13.47 -4.62 -18.50
N GLN A 537 13.84 -4.85 -17.23
CA GLN A 537 15.06 -5.55 -16.83
C GLN A 537 15.15 -6.96 -17.45
N GLN A 538 14.08 -7.74 -17.39
CA GLN A 538 14.04 -9.10 -17.96
C GLN A 538 14.15 -9.11 -19.50
N SER A 539 13.78 -8.01 -20.14
CA SER A 539 13.58 -7.93 -21.59
C SER A 539 14.74 -7.29 -22.35
N ARG A 540 15.86 -7.01 -21.68
CA ARG A 540 17.00 -6.24 -22.22
C ARG A 540 17.53 -6.72 -23.59
N GLU A 541 17.24 -7.95 -24.00
CA GLU A 541 17.66 -8.48 -25.31
C GLU A 541 16.53 -8.53 -26.37
N SER A 542 15.26 -8.41 -26.00
CA SER A 542 14.14 -8.47 -26.96
C SER A 542 12.80 -8.03 -26.34
N PHE A 543 12.66 -6.75 -25.97
CA PHE A 543 11.36 -6.23 -25.53
C PHE A 543 10.34 -6.30 -26.68
N LYS A 544 9.38 -7.21 -26.58
CA LYS A 544 8.20 -7.27 -27.47
C LYS A 544 7.00 -6.70 -26.72
N PRO A 545 6.36 -5.63 -27.24
CA PRO A 545 5.24 -5.00 -26.56
C PRO A 545 4.05 -5.95 -26.40
N GLY A 546 3.51 -6.04 -25.18
CA GLY A 546 2.14 -6.45 -24.88
C GLY A 546 1.45 -5.29 -24.15
N ALA A 547 0.14 -5.08 -24.39
CA ALA A 547 -0.57 -3.86 -24.00
C ALA A 547 -0.88 -3.73 -22.48
N PHE A 548 -0.40 -4.63 -21.63
CA PHE A 548 -0.54 -4.56 -20.18
C PHE A 548 0.53 -5.45 -19.53
N VAL A 549 1.20 -4.95 -18.50
CA VAL A 549 2.18 -5.74 -17.73
C VAL A 549 1.48 -6.29 -16.49
N ASN A 550 1.26 -7.61 -16.44
CA ASN A 550 0.77 -8.28 -15.23
C ASN A 550 1.80 -8.17 -14.09
N THR A 551 1.33 -8.22 -12.84
CA THR A 551 2.16 -8.04 -11.64
C THR A 551 3.33 -9.06 -11.61
N PHE A 552 4.57 -8.56 -11.64
CA PHE A 552 5.81 -9.38 -11.64
C PHE A 552 6.52 -9.38 -10.28
N THR A 553 5.89 -8.78 -9.26
CA THR A 553 6.45 -8.50 -7.94
C THR A 553 6.84 -9.74 -7.12
N ASP A 554 6.33 -10.94 -7.43
CA ASP A 554 6.69 -12.21 -6.77
C ASP A 554 8.21 -12.55 -6.77
N LYS A 555 9.03 -11.91 -7.63
CA LYS A 555 10.49 -12.11 -7.69
C LYS A 555 11.29 -11.23 -6.74
N LEU A 556 10.72 -10.15 -6.20
CA LEU A 556 11.44 -9.23 -5.32
C LEU A 556 11.60 -9.79 -3.91
N ASP A 557 10.71 -10.66 -3.47
CA ASP A 557 10.77 -11.34 -2.17
C ASP A 557 12.06 -12.16 -1.97
N MET A 558 12.54 -12.83 -3.02
CA MET A 558 13.84 -13.51 -2.98
C MET A 558 15.02 -12.55 -2.81
N VAL A 559 14.88 -11.31 -3.27
CA VAL A 559 15.88 -10.25 -3.07
C VAL A 559 15.77 -9.73 -1.63
N PHE A 560 14.57 -9.50 -1.10
CA PHE A 560 14.37 -9.05 0.29
C PHE A 560 14.75 -10.09 1.35
N GLU A 561 14.52 -11.38 1.11
CA GLU A 561 15.04 -12.48 1.95
C GLU A 561 16.57 -12.46 2.02
N SER A 562 17.27 -12.02 0.96
CA SER A 562 18.72 -11.85 0.96
C SER A 562 19.21 -10.53 1.59
N LEU A 563 18.36 -9.50 1.64
CA LEU A 563 18.67 -8.20 2.26
C LEU A 563 18.33 -8.19 3.77
N THR A 564 17.42 -9.05 4.24
CA THR A 564 17.16 -9.22 5.68
C THR A 564 18.29 -9.96 6.42
N GLU A 565 19.28 -10.49 5.70
CA GLU A 565 20.57 -10.95 6.24
C GLU A 565 21.57 -9.80 6.52
N PHE A 566 21.19 -8.52 6.34
CA PHE A 566 22.04 -7.41 6.76
C PHE A 566 22.19 -7.39 8.29
N PRO A 567 23.42 -7.43 8.83
CA PRO A 567 23.61 -7.22 10.26
C PRO A 567 23.33 -5.75 10.56
N CYS A 568 22.23 -5.49 11.26
CA CYS A 568 22.09 -4.30 12.10
C CYS A 568 23.32 -4.25 13.01
N THR A 569 24.34 -3.51 12.60
CA THR A 569 25.56 -3.37 13.39
C THR A 569 25.19 -2.52 14.59
N PRO A 570 25.39 -2.99 15.83
CA PRO A 570 25.11 -2.17 17.00
C PRO A 570 26.01 -0.95 16.95
N ILE A 571 25.43 0.25 17.02
CA ILE A 571 26.19 1.46 17.31
C ILE A 571 26.87 1.21 18.67
N ALA A 572 28.18 1.10 18.63
CA ALA A 572 29.01 0.89 19.80
C ALA A 572 28.71 1.98 20.83
N SER A 573 28.31 1.55 22.03
CA SER A 573 28.28 2.39 23.21
C SER A 573 29.71 2.81 23.57
N SER A 574 30.14 3.95 23.04
CA SER A 574 31.29 4.64 23.62
C SER A 574 30.84 5.22 24.96
N ARG A 575 31.20 4.50 26.02
CA ARG A 575 31.44 5.06 27.36
C ARG A 575 32.12 6.42 27.22
N LEU A 576 31.65 7.42 27.93
CA LEU A 576 32.51 8.35 28.64
C LEU A 576 31.75 8.94 29.83
N TYR A 577 32.49 9.04 30.93
CA TYR A 577 32.16 9.69 32.20
C TYR A 577 31.78 11.16 32.03
#